data_AF-A0A517SGG4-F1
#
_entry.id   AF-A0A517SGG4-F1
#
_cell.length_a   1.000
_cell.length_b   1.000
_cell.length_c   1.000
_cell.angle_alpha   90.00
_cell.angle_beta   90.00
_cell.angle_gamma   90.00
#
_symmetry.space_group_name_H-M   'P 1'
#
loop_
_entity.id
_entity.type
_entity.pdbx_description
1 polymer ?
#
loop_
_entity_poly.entity_id
_entity_poly.type
_entity_poly.pdbx_seq_one_letter_code
_entity_poly.pdbx_strand_id
1 'polypeptide(L)'
;MASFGKTLVVVLFLSSVAFLGFAMASFFGGPNWTAEMRELEGKEPHQGFVFNKSESNPAKWSVKRTGNDQQISSSVVQGEVVAAAFKSLTASQQTEIQALKDQEAAFKERKEAYVASLPVDEASLDASRTQLLSILEQTRAQGSQLAVQVAAKTEEAQKIEQRIGERRDDVIRLRAQLDELRADAYRLQELRTELNDQLQQLVSLVDRAEERNQQLKSTASVK
;
A
#
# COMPACT_ATOMS: atom_id res chain seq x y z
N MET A 1 64.61 49.08 -78.69
CA MET A 1 63.17 49.16 -78.31
C MET A 1 62.29 48.02 -78.85
N ALA A 2 62.81 47.02 -79.59
CA ALA A 2 61.97 45.95 -80.16
C ALA A 2 61.92 44.63 -79.35
N SER A 3 62.72 44.48 -78.28
CA SER A 3 62.76 43.25 -77.46
C SER A 3 61.74 43.25 -76.32
N PHE A 4 61.52 44.40 -75.65
CA PHE A 4 60.57 44.53 -74.52
C PHE A 4 59.12 44.23 -74.91
N GLY A 5 58.70 44.62 -76.12
CA GLY A 5 57.35 44.31 -76.62
C GLY A 5 57.10 42.82 -76.85
N LYS A 6 58.13 42.06 -77.28
CA LYS A 6 58.00 40.60 -77.50
C LYS A 6 57.86 39.85 -76.19
N THR A 7 58.64 40.21 -75.18
CA THR A 7 58.56 39.58 -73.85
C THR A 7 57.22 39.87 -73.18
N LEU A 8 56.70 41.09 -73.32
CA LEU A 8 55.41 41.47 -72.75
C LEU A 8 54.25 40.72 -73.42
N VAL A 9 54.30 40.52 -74.74
CA VAL A 9 53.29 39.72 -75.46
C VAL A 9 53.31 38.26 -75.02
N VAL A 10 54.48 37.65 -74.81
CA VAL A 10 54.59 36.26 -74.35
C VAL A 10 54.04 36.10 -72.93
N VAL A 11 54.34 37.04 -72.02
CA VAL A 11 53.81 37.01 -70.65
C VAL A 11 52.29 37.24 -70.64
N LEU A 12 51.78 38.14 -71.47
CA LEU A 12 50.34 38.40 -71.59
C LEU A 12 49.59 37.19 -72.16
N PHE A 13 50.20 36.48 -73.11
CA PHE A 13 49.62 35.27 -73.68
C PHE A 13 49.61 34.13 -72.66
N LEU A 14 50.70 33.93 -71.91
CA LEU A 14 50.77 32.93 -70.84
C LEU A 14 49.78 33.22 -69.70
N SER A 15 49.64 34.48 -69.29
CA SER A 15 48.67 34.85 -68.25
C SER A 15 47.23 34.66 -68.76
N SER A 16 46.94 35.04 -70.01
CA SER A 16 45.62 34.82 -70.60
C SER A 16 45.28 33.32 -70.72
N VAL A 17 46.25 32.48 -71.11
CA VAL A 17 46.08 31.02 -71.14
C VAL A 17 45.92 30.44 -69.73
N ALA A 18 46.62 30.95 -68.72
CA ALA A 18 46.46 30.53 -67.34
C ALA A 18 45.07 30.92 -66.78
N PHE A 19 44.59 32.12 -67.07
CA PHE A 19 43.23 32.54 -66.71
C PHE A 19 42.17 31.76 -67.48
N LEU A 20 42.41 31.40 -68.74
CA LEU A 20 41.52 30.52 -69.50
C LEU A 20 41.52 29.10 -68.91
N GLY A 21 42.67 28.58 -68.49
CA GLY A 21 42.80 27.30 -67.81
C GLY A 21 42.08 27.26 -66.46
N PHE A 22 42.20 28.33 -65.65
CA PHE A 22 41.48 28.47 -64.39
C PHE A 22 39.97 28.67 -64.61
N ALA A 23 39.57 29.42 -65.63
CA ALA A 23 38.16 29.57 -66.00
C ALA A 23 37.55 28.25 -66.50
N MET A 24 38.30 27.46 -67.29
CA MET A 24 37.87 26.13 -67.72
C MET A 24 37.81 25.16 -66.54
N ALA A 25 38.78 25.19 -65.63
CA ALA A 25 38.78 24.35 -64.43
C ALA A 25 37.66 24.72 -63.45
N SER A 26 37.32 25.99 -63.30
CA SER A 26 36.17 26.41 -62.47
C SER A 26 34.83 26.13 -63.13
N PHE A 27 34.75 26.18 -64.47
CA PHE A 27 33.56 25.85 -65.23
C PHE A 27 33.28 24.33 -65.25
N PHE A 28 34.31 23.48 -65.34
CA PHE A 28 34.17 22.02 -65.45
C PHE A 28 34.48 21.24 -64.14
N GLY A 29 35.12 21.87 -63.15
CA GLY A 29 35.56 21.24 -61.90
C GLY A 29 34.80 21.66 -60.64
N GLY A 30 33.67 22.36 -60.78
CA GLY A 30 32.81 22.69 -59.64
C GLY A 30 32.21 21.45 -58.97
N PRO A 31 31.85 21.52 -57.67
CA PRO A 31 31.19 20.41 -56.97
C PRO A 31 29.94 19.96 -57.73
N ASN A 32 29.72 18.64 -57.76
CA ASN A 32 28.53 18.08 -58.40
C ASN A 32 27.32 18.23 -57.47
N TRP A 33 26.77 19.45 -57.40
CA TRP A 33 25.62 19.79 -56.57
C TRP A 33 24.39 18.93 -56.85
N THR A 34 24.25 18.38 -58.06
CA THR A 34 23.15 17.46 -58.39
C THR A 34 23.29 16.09 -57.74
N ALA A 35 24.53 15.62 -57.53
CA ALA A 35 24.79 14.38 -56.79
C ALA A 35 24.55 14.59 -55.28
N GLU A 36 24.98 15.73 -54.74
CA GLU A 36 24.77 16.07 -53.32
C GLU A 36 23.29 16.29 -52.98
N MET A 37 22.51 16.92 -53.87
CA MET A 37 21.06 17.01 -53.71
C MET A 37 20.40 15.63 -53.61
N ARG A 38 20.81 14.69 -54.46
CA ARG A 38 20.28 13.32 -54.46
C ARG A 38 20.63 12.55 -53.19
N GLU A 39 21.76 12.86 -52.56
CA GLU A 39 22.14 12.29 -51.27
C GLU A 39 21.27 12.85 -50.13
N LEU A 40 21.01 14.16 -50.16
CA LEU A 40 20.16 14.86 -49.19
C LEU A 40 18.65 14.58 -49.36
N GLU A 41 18.21 14.24 -50.56
CA GLU A 41 16.83 13.78 -50.86
C GLU A 41 16.51 12.45 -50.20
N GLY A 42 17.54 11.69 -49.80
CA GLY A 42 17.39 10.39 -49.17
C GLY A 42 16.89 9.32 -50.13
N LYS A 43 16.93 8.06 -49.69
CA LYS A 43 16.49 6.90 -50.49
C LYS A 43 15.02 6.55 -50.26
N GLU A 44 14.37 7.14 -49.25
CA GLU A 44 13.00 6.85 -48.86
C GLU A 44 12.09 8.09 -49.00
N PRO A 45 10.83 7.93 -49.46
CA PRO A 45 9.92 9.03 -49.83
C PRO A 45 9.50 9.97 -48.69
N HIS A 46 9.97 9.73 -47.46
CA HIS A 46 9.64 10.53 -46.27
C HIS A 46 10.87 10.96 -45.45
N GLN A 47 12.08 10.74 -45.96
CA GLN A 47 13.31 11.08 -45.25
C GLN A 47 14.23 11.90 -46.15
N GLY A 48 14.36 13.20 -45.88
CA GLY A 48 15.32 14.04 -46.59
C GLY A 48 14.83 15.47 -46.87
N PHE A 49 15.45 16.07 -47.88
CA PHE A 49 15.14 17.40 -48.40
C PHE A 49 14.56 17.31 -49.81
N VAL A 50 13.59 18.16 -50.15
CA VAL A 50 13.03 18.28 -51.50
C VAL A 50 13.58 19.54 -52.14
N PHE A 51 14.27 19.40 -53.27
CA PHE A 51 14.78 20.52 -54.06
C PHE A 51 13.88 20.79 -55.26
N ASN A 52 13.42 22.03 -55.40
CA ASN A 52 12.57 22.45 -56.54
C ASN A 52 13.27 23.55 -57.33
N LYS A 53 13.10 23.52 -58.66
CA LYS A 53 13.57 24.57 -59.57
C LYS A 53 12.37 25.29 -60.17
N SER A 54 12.32 26.62 -60.04
CA SER A 54 11.28 27.44 -60.66
C SER A 54 11.52 27.58 -62.17
N GLU A 55 10.42 27.64 -62.93
CA GLU A 55 10.44 27.90 -64.38
C GLU A 55 10.56 29.40 -64.73
N SER A 56 10.78 30.27 -63.74
CA SER A 56 10.99 31.71 -63.94
C SER A 56 12.32 31.98 -64.64
N ASN A 57 12.45 33.12 -65.32
CA ASN A 57 13.75 33.61 -65.79
C ASN A 57 14.17 34.85 -64.96
N PRO A 58 15.24 34.76 -64.13
CA PRO A 58 16.12 33.61 -63.91
C PRO A 58 15.47 32.50 -63.06
N ALA A 59 15.90 31.25 -63.30
CA ALA A 59 15.41 30.08 -62.57
C ALA A 59 15.96 30.08 -61.14
N LYS A 60 15.11 29.83 -60.14
CA LYS A 60 15.46 29.80 -58.72
C LYS A 60 15.33 28.38 -58.19
N TRP A 61 16.32 27.94 -57.45
CA TRP A 61 16.28 26.72 -56.65
C TRP A 61 15.69 27.03 -55.27
N SER A 62 14.90 26.11 -54.72
CA SER A 62 14.41 26.17 -53.35
C SER A 62 14.52 24.80 -52.69
N VAL A 63 14.70 24.79 -51.36
CA VAL A 63 14.75 23.56 -50.58
C VAL A 63 13.76 23.59 -49.42
N LYS A 64 13.08 22.46 -49.23
CA LYS A 64 12.16 22.17 -48.13
C LYS A 64 12.56 20.84 -47.49
N ARG A 65 12.17 20.61 -46.24
CA ARG A 65 12.32 19.28 -45.62
C ARG A 65 11.08 18.45 -45.95
N THR A 66 11.26 17.18 -46.31
CA THR A 66 10.13 16.29 -46.60
C THR A 66 9.21 16.20 -45.37
N GLY A 67 7.91 16.46 -45.55
CA GLY A 67 6.92 16.48 -44.46
C GLY A 67 6.76 17.83 -43.73
N ASN A 68 7.56 18.85 -44.07
CA ASN A 68 7.38 20.22 -43.59
C ASN A 68 7.35 21.19 -44.78
N ASP A 69 6.21 21.84 -45.02
CA ASP A 69 6.02 22.73 -46.17
C ASP A 69 6.79 24.05 -46.08
N GLN A 70 7.50 24.28 -44.97
CA GLN A 70 8.36 25.45 -44.79
C GLN A 70 9.62 25.39 -45.66
N GLN A 71 9.81 26.45 -46.43
CA GLN A 71 11.00 26.67 -47.23
C GLN A 71 12.18 27.06 -46.35
N ILE A 72 13.26 26.29 -46.44
CA ILE A 72 14.49 26.50 -45.68
C ILE A 72 15.34 27.59 -46.35
N SER A 73 15.43 27.56 -47.68
CA SER A 73 16.15 28.55 -48.47
C SER A 73 15.70 28.57 -49.94
N SER A 74 15.95 29.69 -50.64
CA SER A 74 15.89 29.77 -52.09
C SER A 74 16.98 30.68 -52.65
N SER A 75 17.62 30.25 -53.74
CA SER A 75 18.61 31.05 -54.45
C SER A 75 18.63 30.71 -55.93
N VAL A 76 19.16 31.62 -56.75
CA VAL A 76 19.48 31.34 -58.16
C VAL A 76 20.67 30.36 -58.26
N VAL A 77 21.52 30.31 -57.22
CA VAL A 77 22.69 29.43 -57.14
C VAL A 77 22.32 28.13 -56.45
N GLN A 78 22.48 27.02 -57.17
CA GLN A 78 22.18 25.67 -56.69
C GLN A 78 22.95 25.31 -55.40
N GLY A 79 24.25 25.61 -55.36
CA GLY A 79 25.11 25.29 -54.22
C GLY A 79 24.73 26.00 -52.92
N GLU A 80 24.16 27.21 -52.98
CA GLU A 80 23.69 27.92 -51.78
C GLU A 80 22.49 27.22 -51.12
N VAL A 81 21.62 26.63 -51.94
CA VAL A 81 20.46 25.89 -51.48
C VAL A 81 20.87 24.55 -50.87
N VAL A 82 21.85 23.85 -51.46
CA VAL A 82 22.45 22.62 -50.91
C VAL A 82 23.16 22.89 -49.60
N ALA A 83 24.00 23.93 -49.54
CA ALA A 83 24.71 24.31 -48.32
C ALA A 83 23.74 24.68 -47.17
N ALA A 84 22.61 25.35 -47.49
CA ALA A 84 21.57 25.64 -46.52
C ALA A 84 20.89 24.37 -45.97
N ALA A 85 20.67 23.37 -46.80
CA ALA A 85 20.13 22.08 -46.39
C ALA A 85 21.08 21.32 -45.46
N PHE A 86 22.37 21.23 -45.81
CA PHE A 86 23.40 20.66 -44.91
C PHE A 86 23.46 21.40 -43.58
N LYS A 87 23.47 22.74 -43.60
CA LYS A 87 23.48 23.55 -42.37
C LYS A 87 22.25 23.27 -41.49
N SER A 88 21.08 23.10 -42.09
CA SER A 88 19.85 22.75 -41.38
C SER A 88 19.91 21.33 -40.77
N LEU A 89 20.45 20.35 -41.50
CA LEU A 89 20.65 19.00 -41.00
C LEU A 89 21.62 18.97 -39.82
N THR A 90 22.78 19.61 -39.96
CA THR A 90 23.79 19.70 -38.89
C THR A 90 23.22 20.40 -37.66
N ALA A 91 22.44 21.47 -37.83
CA ALA A 91 21.78 22.15 -36.72
C ALA A 91 20.77 21.22 -36.01
N SER A 92 19.94 20.50 -36.77
CA SER A 92 18.97 19.54 -36.23
C SER A 92 19.66 18.41 -35.44
N GLN A 93 20.72 17.83 -36.00
CA GLN A 93 21.51 16.79 -35.36
C GLN A 93 22.20 17.31 -34.09
N GLN A 94 22.76 18.52 -34.13
CA GLN A 94 23.39 19.12 -32.96
C GLN A 94 22.38 19.39 -31.83
N THR A 95 21.16 19.83 -32.17
CA THR A 95 20.07 19.98 -31.20
C THR A 95 19.67 18.65 -30.60
N GLU A 96 19.53 17.59 -31.41
CA GLU A 96 19.19 16.25 -30.93
C GLU A 96 20.29 15.67 -30.03
N ILE A 97 21.56 15.81 -30.42
CA ILE A 97 22.71 15.41 -29.60
C ILE A 97 22.70 16.15 -28.26
N GLN A 98 22.42 17.45 -28.27
CA GLN A 98 22.36 18.22 -27.03
C GLN A 98 21.19 17.76 -26.15
N ALA A 99 20.01 17.55 -26.74
CA ALA A 99 18.85 17.05 -26.00
C ALA A 99 19.09 15.68 -25.38
N LEU A 100 19.75 14.76 -26.10
CA LEU A 100 20.12 13.45 -25.59
C LEU A 100 21.16 13.54 -24.47
N LYS A 101 22.15 14.43 -24.58
CA LYS A 101 23.12 14.69 -23.50
C LYS A 101 22.45 15.24 -22.24
N ASP A 102 21.51 16.16 -22.39
CA ASP A 102 20.77 16.71 -21.26
C ASP A 102 19.90 15.63 -20.58
N GLN A 103 19.28 14.75 -21.36
CA GLN A 103 18.56 13.59 -20.84
C GLN A 103 19.47 12.59 -20.13
N GLU A 104 20.64 12.28 -20.70
CA GLU A 104 21.62 11.39 -20.09
C GLU A 104 22.07 11.92 -18.72
N ALA A 105 22.37 13.22 -18.64
CA ALA A 105 22.72 13.88 -17.39
C ALA A 105 21.58 13.78 -16.35
N ALA A 106 20.34 14.06 -16.76
CA ALA A 106 19.17 13.97 -15.88
C ALA A 106 18.91 12.53 -15.40
N PHE A 107 19.06 11.52 -16.26
CA PHE A 107 18.92 10.12 -15.87
C PHE A 107 20.04 9.67 -14.94
N LYS A 108 21.27 10.14 -15.14
CA LYS A 108 22.39 9.85 -14.25
C LYS A 108 22.15 10.42 -12.86
N GLU A 109 21.73 11.68 -12.76
CA GLU A 109 21.39 12.32 -11.48
C GLU A 109 20.26 11.57 -10.76
N ARG A 110 19.18 11.23 -11.47
CA ARG A 110 18.07 10.45 -10.91
C ARG A 110 18.52 9.08 -10.41
N LYS A 111 19.38 8.39 -11.17
CA LYS A 111 19.94 7.10 -10.76
C LYS A 111 20.77 7.23 -9.49
N GLU A 112 21.64 8.23 -9.41
CA GLU A 112 22.46 8.48 -8.23
C GLU A 112 21.60 8.79 -7.00
N ALA A 113 20.57 9.63 -7.14
CA ALA A 113 19.62 9.92 -6.08
C ALA A 113 18.86 8.67 -5.59
N TYR A 114 18.41 7.81 -6.52
CA TYR A 114 17.74 6.57 -6.17
C TYR A 114 18.68 5.58 -5.45
N VAL A 115 19.89 5.40 -5.97
CA VAL A 115 20.89 4.54 -5.33
C VAL A 115 21.25 5.04 -3.92
N ALA A 116 21.29 6.35 -3.72
CA ALA A 116 21.53 6.95 -2.41
C ALA A 116 20.35 6.77 -1.43
N SER A 117 19.11 6.62 -1.91
CA SER A 117 17.93 6.41 -1.03
C SER A 117 17.76 4.96 -0.58
N LEU A 118 18.19 3.99 -1.40
CA LEU A 118 18.09 2.55 -1.10
C LEU A 118 18.53 2.15 0.32
N PRO A 119 19.70 2.55 0.86
CA PRO A 119 20.11 2.14 2.19
C PRO A 119 19.22 2.71 3.30
N VAL A 120 18.64 3.90 3.09
CA VAL A 120 17.69 4.51 4.03
C VAL A 120 16.38 3.73 4.01
N ASP A 121 15.90 3.40 2.82
CA ASP A 121 14.68 2.61 2.65
C ASP A 121 14.84 1.21 3.25
N GLU A 122 15.95 0.52 2.97
CA GLU A 122 16.27 -0.80 3.53
C GLU A 122 16.33 -0.77 5.06
N ALA A 123 17.04 0.21 5.64
CA ALA A 123 17.09 0.37 7.09
C ALA A 123 15.70 0.65 7.70
N SER A 124 14.87 1.45 7.03
CA SER A 124 13.50 1.74 7.50
C SER A 124 12.59 0.51 7.47
N LEU A 125 12.74 -0.33 6.45
CA LEU A 125 11.99 -1.58 6.30
C LEU A 125 12.44 -2.60 7.35
N ASP A 126 13.74 -2.72 7.61
CA ASP A 126 14.27 -3.61 8.64
C ASP A 126 13.86 -3.16 10.06
N ALA A 127 13.87 -1.86 10.33
CA ALA A 127 13.36 -1.32 11.59
C ALA A 127 11.87 -1.63 11.77
N SER A 128 11.07 -1.42 10.72
CA SER A 128 9.64 -1.71 10.72
C SER A 128 9.37 -3.20 10.92
N ARG A 129 10.15 -4.07 10.25
CA ARG A 129 10.08 -5.53 10.40
C ARG A 129 10.36 -5.96 11.82
N THR A 130 11.42 -5.41 12.42
CA THR A 130 11.82 -5.73 13.81
C THR A 130 10.74 -5.31 14.80
N GLN A 131 10.15 -4.13 14.62
CA GLN A 131 9.04 -3.64 15.44
C GLN A 131 7.81 -4.56 15.31
N LEU A 132 7.44 -4.95 14.09
CA LEU A 132 6.30 -5.84 13.86
C LEU A 132 6.50 -7.22 14.49
N LEU A 133 7.70 -7.78 14.41
CA LEU A 133 8.03 -9.04 15.06
C LEU A 133 7.90 -8.95 16.59
N SER A 134 8.40 -7.86 17.19
CA SER A 134 8.27 -7.61 18.62
C SER A 134 6.81 -7.49 19.07
N ILE A 135 5.99 -6.72 18.33
CA ILE A 135 4.55 -6.59 18.63
C ILE A 135 3.83 -7.94 18.52
N LEU A 136 4.19 -8.75 17.53
CA LEU A 136 3.60 -10.05 17.30
C LEU A 136 3.96 -11.03 18.43
N GLU A 137 5.20 -11.04 18.91
CA GLU A 137 5.62 -11.82 20.07
C GLU A 137 4.90 -11.37 21.35
N GLN A 138 4.82 -10.06 21.59
CA GLN A 138 4.10 -9.51 22.74
C GLN A 138 2.62 -9.90 22.72
N THR A 139 1.98 -9.80 21.55
CA THR A 139 0.56 -10.14 21.37
C THR A 139 0.33 -11.63 21.59
N ARG A 140 1.23 -12.49 21.10
CA ARG A 140 1.18 -13.94 21.37
C ARG A 140 1.32 -14.25 22.86
N ALA A 141 2.25 -13.58 23.55
CA ALA A 141 2.44 -13.76 24.98
C ALA A 141 1.19 -13.32 25.77
N GLN A 142 0.61 -12.16 25.44
CA GLN A 142 -0.63 -11.68 26.03
C GLN A 142 -1.81 -12.63 25.76
N GLY A 143 -1.94 -13.12 24.52
CA GLY A 143 -2.99 -14.09 24.16
C GLY A 143 -2.87 -15.39 24.95
N SER A 144 -1.65 -15.91 25.12
CA SER A 144 -1.38 -17.11 25.92
C SER A 144 -1.73 -16.90 27.41
N GLN A 145 -1.31 -15.76 27.98
CA GLN A 145 -1.65 -15.41 29.36
C GLN A 145 -3.16 -15.29 29.57
N LEU A 146 -3.86 -14.65 28.64
CA LEU A 146 -5.32 -14.49 28.71
C LEU A 146 -6.02 -15.85 28.61
N ALA A 147 -5.55 -16.76 27.75
CA ALA A 147 -6.10 -18.11 27.65
C ALA A 147 -5.98 -18.88 28.97
N VAL A 148 -4.83 -18.78 29.66
CA VAL A 148 -4.64 -19.37 30.99
C VAL A 148 -5.60 -18.76 32.02
N GLN A 149 -5.77 -17.44 32.02
CA GLN A 149 -6.69 -16.76 32.94
C GLN A 149 -8.14 -17.18 32.70
N VAL A 150 -8.57 -17.29 31.43
CA VAL A 150 -9.91 -17.75 31.08
C VAL A 150 -10.12 -19.18 31.56
N ALA A 151 -9.17 -20.10 31.31
CA ALA A 151 -9.27 -21.48 31.77
C ALA A 151 -9.41 -21.56 33.30
N ALA A 152 -8.60 -20.81 34.05
CA ALA A 152 -8.68 -20.74 35.50
C ALA A 152 -10.04 -20.21 35.99
N LYS A 153 -10.55 -19.14 35.36
CA LYS A 153 -11.86 -18.57 35.71
C LYS A 153 -13.02 -19.50 35.37
N THR A 154 -12.93 -20.25 34.27
CA THR A 154 -13.91 -21.27 33.94
C THR A 154 -13.91 -22.40 34.97
N GLU A 155 -12.75 -22.86 35.41
CA GLU A 155 -12.65 -23.87 36.48
C GLU A 155 -13.23 -23.36 37.81
N GLU A 156 -12.92 -22.11 38.19
CA GLU A 156 -13.51 -21.47 39.37
C GLU A 156 -15.05 -21.39 39.26
N ALA A 157 -15.57 -21.01 38.11
CA ALA A 157 -17.01 -20.94 37.87
C ALA A 157 -17.68 -22.31 38.01
N GLN A 158 -17.09 -23.37 37.45
CA GLN A 158 -17.60 -24.74 37.59
C GLN A 158 -17.63 -25.21 39.05
N LYS A 159 -16.59 -24.89 39.83
CA LYS A 159 -16.56 -25.20 41.27
C LYS A 159 -17.66 -24.47 42.04
N ILE A 160 -17.94 -23.21 41.67
CA ILE A 160 -19.02 -22.44 42.27
C ILE A 160 -20.39 -23.05 41.92
N GLU A 161 -20.61 -23.40 40.65
CA GLU A 161 -21.86 -24.04 40.22
C GLU A 161 -22.10 -25.37 40.96
N GLN A 162 -21.07 -26.20 41.10
CA GLN A 162 -21.15 -27.45 41.85
C GLN A 162 -21.57 -27.19 43.32
N ARG A 163 -20.91 -26.24 43.99
CA ARG A 163 -21.27 -25.87 45.37
C ARG A 163 -22.69 -25.31 45.50
N ILE A 164 -23.18 -24.59 44.49
CA ILE A 164 -24.55 -24.11 44.46
C ILE A 164 -25.52 -25.30 44.35
N GLY A 165 -25.20 -26.30 43.53
CA GLY A 165 -25.96 -27.55 43.45
C GLY A 165 -26.05 -28.26 44.81
N GLU A 166 -24.89 -28.51 45.43
CA GLU A 166 -24.82 -29.15 46.76
C GLU A 166 -25.63 -28.39 47.82
N ARG A 167 -25.52 -27.04 47.84
CA ARG A 167 -26.31 -26.22 48.78
C ARG A 167 -27.80 -26.28 48.51
N ARG A 168 -28.23 -26.37 47.24
CA ARG A 168 -29.66 -26.50 46.91
C ARG A 168 -30.21 -27.82 47.43
N ASP A 169 -29.46 -28.91 47.25
CA ASP A 169 -29.85 -30.23 47.75
C ASP A 169 -29.92 -30.25 49.28
N ASP A 170 -28.95 -29.61 49.95
CA ASP A 170 -28.96 -29.44 51.40
C ASP A 170 -30.19 -28.66 51.89
N VAL A 171 -30.55 -27.56 51.22
CA VAL A 171 -31.73 -26.76 51.58
C VAL A 171 -33.01 -27.59 51.43
N ILE A 172 -33.12 -28.39 50.36
CA ILE A 172 -34.29 -29.27 50.14
C ILE A 172 -34.38 -30.31 51.27
N ARG A 173 -33.25 -30.97 51.59
CA ARG A 173 -33.18 -31.97 52.68
C ARG A 173 -33.54 -31.36 54.03
N LEU A 174 -32.96 -30.22 54.37
CA LEU A 174 -33.21 -29.55 55.66
C LEU A 174 -34.65 -29.07 55.78
N ARG A 175 -35.28 -28.61 54.68
CA ARG A 175 -36.71 -28.27 54.68
C ARG A 175 -37.57 -29.49 54.99
N ALA A 176 -37.30 -30.64 54.36
CA ALA A 176 -38.04 -31.86 54.63
C ALA A 176 -37.92 -32.30 56.10
N GLN A 177 -36.71 -32.28 56.66
CA GLN A 177 -36.48 -32.59 58.08
C GLN A 177 -37.21 -31.61 59.02
N LEU A 178 -37.24 -30.33 58.66
CA LEU A 178 -37.92 -29.31 59.44
C LEU A 178 -39.44 -29.49 59.42
N ASP A 179 -40.01 -29.88 58.28
CA ASP A 179 -41.44 -30.18 58.17
C ASP A 179 -41.83 -31.45 58.96
N GLU A 180 -40.95 -32.47 58.98
CA GLU A 180 -41.11 -33.66 59.83
C GLU A 180 -41.09 -33.29 61.32
N LEU A 181 -40.10 -32.51 61.76
CA LEU A 181 -40.01 -32.05 63.16
C LEU A 181 -41.22 -31.21 63.57
N ARG A 182 -41.76 -30.39 62.66
CA ARG A 182 -43.00 -29.65 62.93
C ARG A 182 -44.18 -30.60 63.12
N ALA A 183 -44.33 -31.61 62.25
CA ALA A 183 -45.39 -32.60 62.39
C ALA A 183 -45.29 -33.37 63.72
N ASP A 184 -44.08 -33.75 64.13
CA ASP A 184 -43.85 -34.42 65.42
C ASP A 184 -44.13 -33.51 66.62
N ALA A 185 -43.77 -32.22 66.53
CA ALA A 185 -44.11 -31.26 67.57
C ALA A 185 -45.63 -31.13 67.76
N TYR A 186 -46.41 -31.12 66.67
CA TYR A 186 -47.87 -31.14 66.74
C TYR A 186 -48.40 -32.41 67.41
N ARG A 187 -47.89 -33.59 67.04
CA ARG A 187 -48.28 -34.88 67.66
C ARG A 187 -47.97 -34.91 69.16
N LEU A 188 -46.80 -34.43 69.55
CA LEU A 188 -46.40 -34.35 70.96
C LEU A 188 -47.28 -33.38 71.74
N GLN A 189 -47.74 -32.30 71.12
CA GLN A 189 -48.66 -31.36 71.74
C GLN A 189 -50.05 -31.99 71.96
N GLU A 190 -50.56 -32.76 71.01
CA GLU A 190 -51.80 -33.54 71.17
C GLU A 190 -51.68 -34.56 72.29
N LEU A 191 -50.62 -35.37 72.30
CA LEU A 191 -50.35 -36.34 73.37
C LEU A 191 -50.25 -35.69 74.75
N ARG A 192 -49.59 -34.53 74.84
CA ARG A 192 -49.50 -33.78 76.10
C ARG A 192 -50.89 -33.35 76.59
N THR A 193 -51.75 -32.93 75.68
CA THR A 193 -53.12 -32.50 76.01
C THR A 193 -53.92 -33.69 76.53
N GLU A 194 -53.86 -34.82 75.83
CA GLU A 194 -54.53 -36.05 76.25
C GLU A 194 -54.04 -36.56 77.61
N LEU A 195 -52.72 -36.58 77.85
CA LEU A 195 -52.15 -37.00 79.12
C LEU A 195 -52.57 -36.06 80.27
N ASN A 196 -52.65 -34.75 80.02
CA ASN A 196 -53.14 -33.80 81.02
C ASN A 196 -54.62 -34.04 81.37
N ASP A 197 -55.46 -34.29 80.37
CA ASP A 197 -56.88 -34.60 80.58
C ASP A 197 -57.04 -35.89 81.39
N GLN A 198 -56.27 -36.94 81.07
CA GLN A 198 -56.23 -38.18 81.82
C GLN A 198 -55.77 -37.98 83.26
N LEU A 199 -54.73 -37.17 83.47
CA LEU A 199 -54.23 -36.85 84.81
C LEU A 199 -55.29 -36.11 85.63
N GLN A 200 -55.99 -35.14 85.04
CA GLN A 200 -57.06 -34.42 85.72
C GLN A 200 -58.25 -35.32 86.08
N GLN A 201 -58.61 -36.27 85.21
CA GLN A 201 -59.61 -37.30 85.51
C GLN A 201 -59.19 -38.18 86.68
N LEU A 202 -57.93 -38.64 86.71
CA LEU A 202 -57.39 -39.45 87.79
C LEU A 202 -57.38 -38.69 89.12
N VAL A 203 -56.93 -37.44 89.15
CA VAL A 203 -56.98 -36.58 90.35
C VAL A 203 -58.42 -36.48 90.86
N SER A 204 -59.38 -36.19 89.98
CA SER A 204 -60.80 -36.11 90.36
C SER A 204 -61.37 -37.45 90.86
N LEU A 205 -60.86 -38.58 90.39
CA LEU A 205 -61.25 -39.91 90.90
C LEU A 205 -60.65 -40.17 92.29
N VAL A 206 -59.39 -39.77 92.51
CA VAL A 206 -58.71 -39.87 93.81
C VAL A 206 -59.43 -39.00 94.84
N ASP A 207 -59.71 -37.73 94.53
CA ASP A 207 -60.43 -36.81 95.43
C ASP A 207 -61.78 -37.42 95.87
N ARG A 208 -62.57 -37.94 94.90
CA ARG A 208 -63.83 -38.62 95.20
C ARG A 208 -63.66 -39.88 96.04
N ALA A 209 -62.58 -40.64 95.86
CA ALA A 209 -62.28 -41.81 96.66
C ALA A 209 -61.88 -41.42 98.10
N GLU A 210 -61.11 -40.34 98.27
CA GLU A 210 -60.75 -39.79 99.56
C GLU A 210 -61.96 -39.26 100.31
N GLU A 211 -62.83 -38.47 99.66
CA GLU A 211 -64.10 -37.99 100.24
C GLU A 211 -64.96 -39.17 100.72
N ARG A 212 -65.12 -40.21 99.89
CA ARG A 212 -65.83 -41.44 100.30
C ARG A 212 -65.17 -42.12 101.49
N ASN A 213 -63.84 -42.20 101.53
CA ASN A 213 -63.11 -42.80 102.65
C ASN A 213 -63.32 -41.98 103.95
N GLN A 214 -63.31 -40.65 103.86
CA GLN A 214 -63.62 -39.78 105.00
C GLN A 214 -65.06 -39.96 105.49
N GLN A 215 -66.04 -40.07 104.59
CA GLN A 215 -67.44 -40.36 104.93
C GLN A 215 -67.60 -41.73 105.61
N LEU A 216 -66.89 -42.76 105.13
CA LEU A 216 -66.89 -44.09 105.75
C LEU A 216 -66.28 -44.05 107.16
N LYS A 217 -65.21 -43.27 107.37
CA LYS A 217 -64.59 -43.11 108.69
C LYS A 217 -65.47 -42.33 109.67
N SER A 218 -66.13 -41.26 109.22
CA SER A 218 -67.02 -40.48 110.07
C SER A 218 -68.29 -41.24 110.45
N THR A 219 -68.85 -42.05 109.55
CA THR A 219 -69.97 -42.94 109.87
C THR A 219 -69.57 -44.10 110.77
N ALA A 220 -68.33 -44.57 110.71
CA ALA A 220 -67.79 -45.58 111.63
C ALA A 220 -67.50 -45.05 113.05
N SER A 221 -67.30 -43.73 113.25
CA SER A 221 -67.06 -43.11 114.56
C SER A 221 -68.32 -42.64 115.30
N VAL A 222 -69.52 -42.88 114.75
CA VAL A 222 -70.83 -42.54 115.35
C VAL A 222 -71.48 -43.79 116.00
N LYS A 223 -70.67 -44.63 116.64
CA LYS A 223 -71.10 -45.71 117.53
C LYS A 223 -70.43 -45.55 118.88
#